data_AF-A0A923WXC9-F1
#
_entry.id   AF-A0A923WXC9-F1
#
_cell.length_a   1.000
_cell.length_b   1.000
_cell.length_c   1.000
_cell.angle_alpha   90.00
_cell.angle_beta   90.00
_cell.angle_gamma   90.00
#
_symmetry.space_group_name_H-M   'P 1'
#
loop_
_entity.id
_entity.type
_entity.pdbx_description
1 polymer ?
#
loop_
_entity_poly.entity_id
_entity_poly.type
_entity_poly.pdbx_seq_one_letter_code
_entity_poly.pdbx_strand_id
1 'polypeptide(L)'
;MAAFIPDLERLVFAARSDAPLADSPTHGEQHWRAVARTGVEIKHADRLVSGRVLFLFALLHDARRFTTEPDPEHGPRAASLAVELREKAWFSLDDKRMALLVEACQLHDTGAVSDEPTIGACYDSDRLQLVRMGITPDAAFLSRPVSRVPSFMAKVASFHDQAHSWGDLRRELTEH
;
A
#
# COMPACT_ATOMS: atom_id res chain seq x y z
N MET A 1 8.71 22.08 -11.37
CA MET A 1 7.83 20.89 -11.31
C MET A 1 7.11 20.92 -9.97
N ALA A 2 5.83 20.59 -9.91
CA ALA A 2 5.12 20.49 -8.63
C ALA A 2 5.72 19.35 -7.78
N ALA A 3 5.80 19.54 -6.46
CA ALA A 3 6.24 18.50 -5.54
C ALA A 3 5.28 17.29 -5.60
N PHE A 4 5.82 16.07 -5.54
CA PHE A 4 5.01 14.85 -5.57
C PHE A 4 3.98 14.83 -4.44
N ILE A 5 4.44 15.04 -3.20
CA ILE A 5 3.59 15.23 -2.01
C ILE A 5 4.08 16.54 -1.38
N PRO A 6 3.34 17.66 -1.56
CA PRO A 6 3.74 18.96 -1.04
C PRO A 6 3.78 19.01 0.50
N ASP A 7 2.88 18.28 1.15
CA ASP A 7 2.74 18.24 2.61
C ASP A 7 2.36 16.81 3.04
N LEU A 8 3.34 16.08 3.56
CA LEU A 8 3.16 14.67 3.95
C LEU A 8 2.29 14.54 5.20
N GLU A 9 2.52 15.37 6.21
CA GLU A 9 1.79 15.33 7.48
C GLU A 9 0.32 15.60 7.25
N ARG A 10 0.00 16.59 6.40
CA ARG A 10 -1.37 16.85 6.00
C ARG A 10 -1.98 15.65 5.30
N LEU A 11 -1.28 15.03 4.33
CA LEU A 11 -1.79 13.86 3.60
C LEU A 11 -2.09 12.68 4.52
N VAL A 12 -1.16 12.34 5.42
CA VAL A 12 -1.36 11.29 6.42
C VAL A 12 -2.56 11.64 7.31
N PHE A 13 -2.68 12.89 7.75
CA PHE A 13 -3.79 13.33 8.58
C PHE A 13 -5.16 13.13 7.91
N ALA A 14 -5.34 13.44 6.61
CA ALA A 14 -6.63 13.15 5.98
C ALA A 14 -6.89 11.67 5.76
N ALA A 15 -5.86 10.90 5.38
CA ALA A 15 -6.03 9.45 5.23
C ALA A 15 -6.51 8.83 6.55
N ARG A 16 -5.97 9.27 7.69
CA ARG A 16 -6.41 8.83 9.01
C ARG A 16 -7.77 9.39 9.44
N SER A 17 -8.07 10.65 9.13
CA SER A 17 -9.30 11.31 9.61
C SER A 17 -10.57 10.67 9.06
N ASP A 18 -10.50 10.10 7.86
CA ASP A 18 -11.60 9.38 7.22
C ASP A 18 -11.63 7.87 7.56
N ALA A 19 -10.66 7.39 8.35
CA ALA A 19 -10.46 5.97 8.63
C ALA A 19 -11.00 5.56 10.01
N PRO A 20 -12.16 4.88 10.10
CA PRO A 20 -12.72 4.47 11.38
C PRO A 20 -11.89 3.40 12.10
N LEU A 21 -10.98 2.73 11.38
CA LEU A 21 -10.06 1.73 11.91
C LEU A 21 -8.61 2.22 11.99
N ALA A 22 -8.37 3.54 11.97
CA ALA A 22 -7.01 4.10 11.93
C ALA A 22 -6.08 3.57 13.03
N ASP A 23 -6.61 3.30 14.24
CA ASP A 23 -5.85 2.80 15.38
C ASP A 23 -5.98 1.28 15.58
N SER A 24 -6.63 0.58 14.64
CA SER A 24 -6.70 -0.88 14.67
C SER A 24 -5.31 -1.50 14.46
N PRO A 25 -4.87 -2.45 15.29
CA PRO A 25 -3.61 -3.14 15.05
C PRO A 25 -3.67 -3.96 13.75
N THR A 26 -4.85 -4.43 13.33
CA THR A 26 -4.97 -5.34 12.17
C THR A 26 -5.24 -4.64 10.84
N HIS A 27 -5.92 -3.49 10.85
CA HIS A 27 -6.34 -2.76 9.65
C HIS A 27 -5.97 -1.28 9.65
N GLY A 28 -5.38 -0.78 10.74
CA GLY A 28 -5.04 0.62 10.91
C GLY A 28 -3.64 0.96 10.44
N GLU A 29 -3.17 2.13 10.84
CA GLU A 29 -1.97 2.75 10.31
C GLU A 29 -0.68 1.94 10.55
N GLN A 30 -0.64 1.09 11.59
CA GLN A 30 0.45 0.15 11.81
C GLN A 30 0.58 -0.85 10.65
N HIS A 31 -0.55 -1.40 10.18
CA HIS A 31 -0.59 -2.26 8.99
C HIS A 31 -0.15 -1.49 7.75
N TRP A 32 -0.70 -0.29 7.51
CA TRP A 32 -0.38 0.53 6.33
C TRP A 32 1.13 0.82 6.21
N ARG A 33 1.79 1.10 7.34
CA ARG A 33 3.24 1.28 7.41
C ARG A 33 4.01 0.01 7.10
N ALA A 34 3.55 -1.14 7.58
CA ALA A 34 4.17 -2.43 7.30
C ALA A 34 4.04 -2.81 5.81
N VAL A 35 2.92 -2.49 5.17
CA VAL A 35 2.73 -2.59 3.72
C VAL A 35 3.72 -1.71 2.99
N ALA A 36 3.86 -0.43 3.37
CA ALA A 36 4.83 0.48 2.78
C ALA A 36 6.28 -0.03 2.96
N ARG A 37 6.65 -0.52 4.14
CA ARG A 37 7.99 -1.09 4.40
C ARG A 37 8.25 -2.33 3.55
N THR A 38 7.27 -3.20 3.40
CA THR A 38 7.36 -4.35 2.48
C THR A 38 7.55 -3.86 1.05
N GLY A 39 6.82 -2.82 0.66
CA GLY A 39 6.95 -2.18 -0.64
C GLY A 39 8.34 -1.62 -0.93
N VAL A 40 9.04 -1.06 0.07
CA VAL A 40 10.45 -0.64 -0.06
C VAL A 40 11.33 -1.80 -0.51
N GLU A 41 11.20 -2.94 0.16
CA GLU A 41 12.01 -4.14 -0.14
C GLU A 41 11.70 -4.70 -1.53
N ILE A 42 10.43 -4.73 -1.94
CA ILE A 42 10.04 -5.14 -3.30
C ILE A 42 10.61 -4.16 -4.33
N LYS A 43 10.49 -2.85 -4.10
CA LYS A 43 10.96 -1.80 -5.00
C LYS A 43 12.49 -1.82 -5.19
N HIS A 44 13.25 -2.12 -4.15
CA HIS A 44 14.69 -2.29 -4.24
C HIS A 44 15.09 -3.48 -5.12
N ALA A 45 14.34 -4.58 -5.05
CA ALA A 45 14.57 -5.75 -5.88
C ALA A 45 14.03 -5.61 -7.31
N ASP A 46 13.03 -4.76 -7.53
CA ASP A 46 12.36 -4.56 -8.81
C ASP A 46 12.24 -3.07 -9.19
N ARG A 47 13.14 -2.64 -10.07
CA ARG A 47 13.21 -1.24 -10.50
C ARG A 47 12.04 -0.80 -11.38
N LEU A 48 11.23 -1.72 -11.92
CA LEU A 48 10.06 -1.38 -12.74
C LEU A 48 8.89 -0.84 -11.91
N VAL A 49 8.83 -1.18 -10.62
CA VAL A 49 7.77 -0.77 -9.70
C VAL A 49 7.75 0.75 -9.53
N SER A 50 6.59 1.38 -9.64
CA SER A 50 6.46 2.80 -9.29
C SER A 50 6.32 2.97 -7.78
N GLY A 51 7.40 3.37 -7.10
CA GLY A 51 7.37 3.57 -5.66
C GLY A 51 6.44 4.71 -5.20
N ARG A 52 6.16 5.70 -6.05
CA ARG A 52 5.13 6.73 -5.80
C ARG A 52 3.73 6.15 -5.69
N VAL A 53 3.37 5.24 -6.59
CA VAL A 53 2.07 4.54 -6.54
C VAL A 53 2.02 3.61 -5.34
N LEU A 54 3.09 2.84 -5.10
CA LEU A 54 3.17 1.90 -3.98
C LEU A 54 3.05 2.59 -2.61
N PHE A 55 3.69 3.76 -2.45
CA PHE A 55 3.56 4.57 -1.24
C PHE A 55 2.12 5.01 -1.01
N LEU A 56 1.46 5.56 -2.05
CA LEU A 56 0.07 6.02 -1.95
C LEU A 56 -0.90 4.86 -1.73
N PHE A 57 -0.68 3.72 -2.38
CA PHE A 57 -1.45 2.51 -2.16
C PHE A 57 -1.37 2.06 -0.69
N ALA A 58 -0.14 1.94 -0.15
CA ALA A 58 0.05 1.52 1.23
C ALA A 58 -0.68 2.44 2.23
N LEU A 59 -0.63 3.76 2.00
CA LEU A 59 -1.31 4.75 2.84
C LEU A 59 -2.85 4.70 2.73
N LEU A 60 -3.41 4.31 1.58
CA LEU A 60 -4.83 4.54 1.28
C LEU A 60 -5.69 3.27 1.17
N HIS A 61 -5.11 2.09 0.86
CA HIS A 61 -5.86 0.87 0.51
C HIS A 61 -6.92 0.45 1.55
N ASP A 62 -6.60 0.61 2.83
CA ASP A 62 -7.48 0.28 3.97
C ASP A 62 -8.06 1.52 4.66
N ALA A 63 -7.75 2.74 4.19
CA ALA A 63 -8.16 4.00 4.84
C ALA A 63 -9.69 4.21 4.85
N ARG A 64 -10.45 3.50 4.01
CA ARG A 64 -11.92 3.50 4.04
C ARG A 64 -12.51 2.11 4.27
N ARG A 65 -11.81 1.25 5.03
CA ARG A 65 -12.36 0.03 5.61
C ARG A 65 -13.19 0.39 6.84
N PHE A 66 -14.45 -0.05 6.89
CA PHE A 66 -15.41 0.42 7.89
C PHE A 66 -15.71 -0.61 8.98
N THR A 67 -15.35 -1.87 8.78
CA THR A 67 -15.55 -2.94 9.76
C THR A 67 -14.31 -3.83 9.84
N THR A 68 -14.17 -4.61 10.90
CA THR A 68 -13.13 -5.67 11.01
C THR A 68 -13.54 -6.94 10.26
N GLU A 69 -14.84 -7.12 10.03
CA GLU A 69 -15.44 -8.20 9.25
C GLU A 69 -15.13 -8.08 7.74
N PRO A 70 -15.56 -9.04 6.90
CA PRO A 70 -15.49 -8.86 5.45
C PRO A 70 -16.19 -7.56 5.01
N ASP A 71 -15.48 -6.77 4.21
CA ASP A 71 -15.94 -5.46 3.72
C ASP A 71 -15.59 -5.35 2.23
N PRO A 72 -16.30 -6.04 1.32
CA PRO A 72 -15.92 -6.12 -0.10
C PRO A 72 -15.82 -4.76 -0.82
N GLU A 73 -16.39 -3.72 -0.22
CA GLU A 73 -16.45 -2.37 -0.79
C GLU A 73 -15.30 -1.47 -0.31
N HIS A 74 -14.40 -1.94 0.58
CA HIS A 74 -13.28 -1.12 1.08
C HIS A 74 -12.30 -0.73 -0.04
N GLY A 75 -11.96 -1.66 -0.95
CA GLY A 75 -11.12 -1.38 -2.12
C GLY A 75 -11.71 -0.28 -3.02
N PRO A 76 -12.96 -0.41 -3.51
CA PRO A 76 -13.64 0.64 -4.27
C PRO A 76 -13.67 2.01 -3.56
N ARG A 77 -13.88 2.04 -2.24
CA ARG A 77 -13.84 3.29 -1.47
C ARG A 77 -12.44 3.88 -1.36
N ALA A 78 -11.40 3.05 -1.20
CA ALA A 78 -10.01 3.49 -1.22
C ALA A 78 -9.60 4.07 -2.59
N ALA A 79 -10.06 3.45 -3.68
CA ALA A 79 -9.87 3.97 -5.03
C ALA A 79 -10.53 5.35 -5.22
N SER A 80 -11.76 5.51 -4.71
CA SER A 80 -12.48 6.79 -4.72
C SER A 80 -11.75 7.87 -3.90
N LEU A 81 -11.23 7.51 -2.71
CA LEU A 81 -10.42 8.41 -1.90
C LEU A 81 -9.17 8.90 -2.64
N ALA A 82 -8.47 8.01 -3.36
CA ALA A 82 -7.30 8.40 -4.14
C ALA A 82 -7.65 9.45 -5.21
N VAL A 83 -8.80 9.31 -5.89
CA VAL A 83 -9.30 10.30 -6.86
C VAL A 83 -9.59 11.64 -6.20
N GLU A 84 -10.35 11.64 -5.10
CA GLU A 84 -10.67 12.86 -4.35
C GLU A 84 -9.42 13.62 -3.88
N LEU A 85 -8.40 12.90 -3.39
CA LEU A 85 -7.16 13.50 -2.92
C LEU A 85 -6.30 14.06 -4.07
N ARG A 86 -6.32 13.40 -5.25
CA ARG A 86 -5.67 13.94 -6.46
C ARG A 86 -6.34 15.24 -6.92
N GLU A 87 -7.67 15.28 -6.95
CA GLU A 87 -8.44 16.48 -7.35
C GLU A 87 -8.20 17.67 -6.43
N LYS A 88 -8.03 17.42 -5.13
CA LYS A 88 -7.66 18.45 -4.14
C LYS A 88 -6.18 18.85 -4.20
N ALA A 89 -5.39 18.26 -5.11
CA ALA A 89 -3.95 18.48 -5.26
C ALA A 89 -3.10 18.12 -4.02
N TRP A 90 -3.50 17.08 -3.28
CA TRP A 90 -2.75 16.61 -2.10
C TRP A 90 -1.49 15.85 -2.48
N PHE A 91 -1.47 15.28 -3.68
CA PHE A 91 -0.30 14.70 -4.32
C PHE A 91 -0.40 14.88 -5.85
N SER A 92 0.69 14.60 -6.55
CA SER A 92 0.78 14.73 -8.01
C SER A 92 1.18 13.41 -8.68
N LEU A 93 0.24 12.79 -9.38
CA LEU A 93 0.49 11.68 -10.31
C LEU A 93 0.01 12.05 -11.71
N ASP A 94 0.74 11.59 -12.73
CA ASP A 94 0.23 11.56 -14.11
C ASP A 94 -0.92 10.54 -14.24
N ASP A 95 -1.67 10.62 -15.33
CA ASP A 95 -2.88 9.79 -15.52
C ASP A 95 -2.58 8.30 -15.53
N LYS A 96 -1.41 7.89 -16.05
CA LYS A 96 -1.03 6.47 -16.09
C LYS A 96 -0.81 5.94 -14.69
N ARG A 97 -0.02 6.64 -13.87
CA ARG A 97 0.22 6.25 -12.48
C ARG A 97 -1.04 6.34 -11.63
N MET A 98 -1.92 7.30 -11.93
CA MET A 98 -3.20 7.40 -11.24
C MET A 98 -4.09 6.19 -11.54
N ALA A 99 -4.15 5.73 -12.81
CA ALA A 99 -4.89 4.52 -13.16
C ALA A 99 -4.36 3.28 -12.42
N LEU A 100 -3.04 3.13 -12.30
CA LEU A 100 -2.44 2.04 -11.52
C LEU A 100 -2.82 2.10 -10.03
N LEU A 101 -2.81 3.29 -9.42
CA LEU A 101 -3.21 3.46 -8.01
C LEU A 101 -4.67 3.09 -7.80
N VAL A 102 -5.56 3.55 -8.68
CA VAL A 102 -7.00 3.26 -8.62
C VAL A 102 -7.26 1.76 -8.73
N GLU A 103 -6.68 1.11 -9.73
CA GLU A 103 -6.83 -0.34 -9.93
C GLU A 103 -6.24 -1.16 -8.78
N ALA A 104 -5.06 -0.77 -8.29
CA ALA A 104 -4.43 -1.40 -7.14
C ALA A 104 -5.34 -1.30 -5.90
N CYS A 105 -5.83 -0.12 -5.55
CA CYS A 105 -6.75 0.02 -4.42
C CYS A 105 -8.05 -0.78 -4.63
N GLN A 106 -8.65 -0.71 -5.82
CA GLN A 106 -9.95 -1.29 -6.08
C GLN A 106 -9.99 -2.82 -5.97
N LEU A 107 -8.91 -3.51 -6.34
CA LEU A 107 -8.91 -4.96 -6.53
C LEU A 107 -7.98 -5.74 -5.60
N HIS A 108 -7.31 -5.08 -4.64
CA HIS A 108 -6.26 -5.73 -3.84
C HIS A 108 -6.72 -6.94 -3.02
N ASP A 109 -7.97 -6.94 -2.54
CA ASP A 109 -8.57 -7.97 -1.71
C ASP A 109 -9.21 -9.14 -2.51
N THR A 110 -9.23 -9.06 -3.84
CA THR A 110 -9.89 -10.05 -4.71
C THR A 110 -9.12 -11.37 -4.88
N GLY A 111 -7.85 -11.40 -4.47
CA GLY A 111 -6.92 -12.51 -4.75
C GLY A 111 -6.32 -12.51 -6.16
N ALA A 112 -6.64 -11.52 -7.00
CA ALA A 112 -6.03 -11.40 -8.33
C ALA A 112 -4.51 -11.17 -8.27
N VAL A 113 -3.76 -11.73 -9.21
CA VAL A 113 -2.34 -11.40 -9.46
C VAL A 113 -2.23 -10.49 -10.69
N SER A 114 -1.12 -9.76 -10.82
CA SER A 114 -0.93 -8.84 -11.95
C SER A 114 0.46 -8.95 -12.55
N ASP A 115 0.52 -8.96 -13.89
CA ASP A 115 1.78 -8.83 -14.64
C ASP A 115 2.30 -7.39 -14.65
N GLU A 116 1.45 -6.40 -14.36
CA GLU A 116 1.89 -5.01 -14.21
C GLU A 116 2.72 -4.91 -12.90
N PRO A 117 4.01 -4.54 -12.97
CA PRO A 117 4.90 -4.62 -11.81
C PRO A 117 4.45 -3.82 -10.60
N THR A 118 3.86 -2.64 -10.80
CA THR A 118 3.44 -1.76 -9.71
C THR A 118 2.20 -2.30 -8.99
N ILE A 119 1.17 -2.69 -9.73
CA ILE A 119 -0.04 -3.31 -9.19
C ILE A 119 0.33 -4.61 -8.46
N GLY A 120 1.15 -5.45 -9.09
CA GLY A 120 1.64 -6.68 -8.46
C GLY A 120 2.40 -6.41 -7.15
N ALA A 121 3.25 -5.38 -7.11
CA ALA A 121 3.95 -5.01 -5.89
C ALA A 121 3.01 -4.50 -4.78
N CYS A 122 1.97 -3.74 -5.14
CA CYS A 122 0.95 -3.29 -4.20
C CYS A 122 0.24 -4.50 -3.55
N TYR A 123 -0.26 -5.43 -4.36
CA TYR A 123 -0.94 -6.63 -3.88
C TYR A 123 -0.03 -7.49 -3.00
N ASP A 124 1.20 -7.72 -3.44
CA ASP A 124 2.17 -8.52 -2.69
C ASP A 124 2.50 -7.87 -1.36
N SER A 125 2.71 -6.55 -1.34
CA SER A 125 3.05 -5.82 -0.12
C SER A 125 1.98 -5.91 0.96
N ASP A 126 0.71 -5.97 0.57
CA ASP A 126 -0.42 -6.14 1.50
C ASP A 126 -0.58 -7.61 1.92
N ARG A 127 -0.58 -8.53 0.96
CA ARG A 127 -0.76 -9.97 1.22
C ARG A 127 0.35 -10.57 2.07
N LEU A 128 1.59 -10.11 1.91
CA LEU A 128 2.70 -10.55 2.75
C LEU A 128 2.52 -10.16 4.22
N GLN A 129 1.71 -9.13 4.51
CA GLN A 129 1.39 -8.73 5.87
C GLN A 129 0.20 -9.50 6.46
N LEU A 130 -0.42 -10.44 5.75
CA LEU A 130 -1.50 -11.30 6.29
C LEU A 130 -1.02 -12.18 7.46
N VAL A 131 0.29 -12.35 7.64
CA VAL A 131 0.88 -13.02 8.81
C VAL A 131 0.44 -12.42 10.14
N ARG A 132 0.15 -11.11 10.18
CA ARG A 132 -0.41 -10.42 11.36
C ARG A 132 -1.77 -10.98 11.80
N MET A 133 -2.48 -11.61 10.86
CA MET A 133 -3.77 -12.27 11.06
C MET A 133 -3.64 -13.79 11.25
N GLY A 134 -2.41 -14.31 11.40
CA GLY A 134 -2.14 -15.75 11.49
C GLY A 134 -2.25 -16.49 10.15
N ILE A 135 -2.33 -15.77 9.03
CA ILE A 135 -2.46 -16.35 7.69
C ILE A 135 -1.08 -16.41 7.04
N THR A 136 -0.65 -17.61 6.64
CA THR A 136 0.59 -17.78 5.87
C THR A 136 0.34 -17.36 4.42
N PRO A 137 1.08 -16.38 3.87
CA PRO A 137 0.91 -15.97 2.48
C PRO A 137 1.26 -17.12 1.53
N ASP A 138 0.39 -17.40 0.56
CA ASP A 138 0.63 -18.41 -0.46
C ASP A 138 1.23 -17.75 -1.71
N ALA A 139 2.36 -18.29 -2.17
CA ALA A 139 3.10 -17.80 -3.33
C ALA A 139 2.27 -17.77 -4.63
N ALA A 140 1.20 -18.56 -4.73
CA ALA A 140 0.26 -18.53 -5.84
C ALA A 140 -0.49 -17.19 -5.98
N PHE A 141 -0.64 -16.45 -4.88
CA PHE A 141 -1.28 -15.13 -4.84
C PHE A 141 -0.27 -13.98 -4.83
N LEU A 142 1.01 -14.25 -5.07
CA LEU A 142 2.06 -13.23 -5.16
C LEU A 142 2.49 -13.04 -6.61
N SER A 143 2.60 -11.80 -7.05
CA SER A 143 2.85 -11.41 -8.43
C SER A 143 4.34 -11.27 -8.74
N ARG A 144 5.12 -10.69 -7.82
CA ARG A 144 6.55 -10.40 -8.04
C ARG A 144 7.40 -11.62 -7.69
N PRO A 145 8.42 -11.96 -8.52
CA PRO A 145 9.30 -13.09 -8.23
C PRO A 145 10.00 -12.98 -6.87
N VAL A 146 10.42 -11.79 -6.46
CA VAL A 146 11.07 -11.56 -5.16
C VAL A 146 10.15 -11.90 -3.98
N SER A 147 8.85 -11.60 -4.11
CA SER A 147 7.86 -11.84 -3.07
C SER A 147 7.63 -13.33 -2.81
N ARG A 148 7.91 -14.19 -3.79
CA ARG A 148 7.76 -15.65 -3.68
C ARG A 148 8.96 -16.35 -3.03
N VAL A 149 10.03 -15.60 -2.72
CA VAL A 149 11.25 -16.18 -2.13
C VAL A 149 11.04 -16.39 -0.63
N PRO A 150 11.20 -17.62 -0.09
CA PRO A 150 10.94 -17.89 1.34
C PRO A 150 11.73 -17.01 2.32
N SER A 151 13.01 -16.70 2.02
CA SER A 151 13.81 -15.80 2.86
C SER A 151 13.33 -14.36 2.82
N PHE A 152 12.76 -13.92 1.69
CA PHE A 152 12.14 -12.60 1.58
C PHE A 152 10.84 -12.55 2.42
N MET A 153 9.98 -13.56 2.27
CA MET A 153 8.75 -13.68 3.07
C MET A 153 9.05 -13.67 4.57
N ALA A 154 10.04 -14.44 5.01
CA ALA A 154 10.47 -14.49 6.41
C ALA A 154 10.99 -13.14 6.91
N LYS A 155 11.73 -12.38 6.08
CA LYS A 155 12.22 -11.04 6.43
C LYS A 155 11.06 -10.08 6.70
N VAL A 156 10.13 -9.97 5.74
CA VAL A 156 9.07 -8.95 5.76
C VAL A 156 7.94 -9.28 6.74
N ALA A 157 7.81 -10.53 7.17
CA ALA A 157 6.80 -10.97 8.14
C ALA A 157 6.89 -10.24 9.49
N SER A 158 8.08 -9.75 9.85
CA SER A 158 8.32 -9.04 11.12
C SER A 158 8.01 -7.54 11.06
N PHE A 159 7.66 -6.98 9.90
CA PHE A 159 7.55 -5.53 9.73
C PHE A 159 6.34 -4.92 10.42
N HIS A 160 5.27 -5.69 10.62
CA HIS A 160 4.09 -5.22 11.36
C HIS A 160 4.43 -4.87 12.81
N ASP A 161 5.32 -5.63 13.46
CA ASP A 161 5.74 -5.42 14.85
C ASP A 161 6.81 -4.31 15.02
N GLN A 162 7.20 -3.64 13.93
CA GLN A 162 8.25 -2.62 13.93
C GLN A 162 7.67 -1.22 13.73
N ALA A 163 8.30 -0.23 14.36
CA ALA A 163 7.95 1.16 14.14
C ALA A 163 8.57 1.67 12.83
N HIS A 164 7.74 2.24 11.95
CA HIS A 164 8.19 2.87 10.70
C HIS A 164 7.69 4.31 10.62
N SER A 165 8.55 5.24 10.19
CA SER A 165 8.15 6.64 9.94
C SER A 165 7.61 6.80 8.52
N TRP A 166 6.50 7.50 8.34
CA TRP A 166 6.01 7.86 7.00
C TRP A 166 7.02 8.69 6.22
N GLY A 167 7.79 9.56 6.90
CA GLY A 167 8.82 10.36 6.26
C GLY A 167 9.94 9.51 5.65
N ASP A 168 10.37 8.48 6.37
CA ASP A 168 11.40 7.55 5.90
C ASP A 168 10.88 6.66 4.77
N LEU A 169 9.70 6.09 4.96
CA LEU A 169 9.03 5.25 3.94
C LEU A 169 8.80 6.02 2.63
N ARG A 170 8.34 7.28 2.72
CA ARG A 170 8.15 8.14 1.55
C ARG A 170 9.48 8.37 0.82
N ARG A 171 10.55 8.69 1.56
CA ARG A 171 11.87 8.94 1.00
C ARG A 171 12.39 7.69 0.27
N GLU A 172 12.42 6.54 0.96
CA GLU A 172 12.90 5.27 0.40
C GLU A 172 12.09 4.81 -0.82
N LEU A 173 10.78 5.05 -0.86
CA LEU A 173 9.96 4.64 -2.02
C LEU A 173 10.04 5.61 -3.21
N THR A 174 10.22 6.90 -2.97
CA THR A 174 9.89 7.93 -3.99
C THR A 174 11.08 8.75 -4.47
N GLU A 175 12.22 8.68 -3.78
CA GLU A 175 13.41 9.45 -4.07
C GLU A 175 14.52 8.56 -4.67
N HIS A 176 14.30 8.08 -5.90
CA HIS A 176 15.29 7.33 -6.70
C HIS A 176 15.17 7.65 -8.20
#